data_AF-A0AA86TVT6-F1
#
_entry.id   AF-A0AA86TVT6-F1
#
_cell.length_a   1.000
_cell.length_b   1.000
_cell.length_c   1.000
_cell.angle_alpha   90.00
_cell.angle_beta   90.00
_cell.angle_gamma   90.00
#
_symmetry.space_group_name_H-M   'P 1'
#
loop_
_entity.id
_entity.type
_entity.pdbx_description
1 polymer ?
#
loop_
_entity_poly.entity_id
_entity_poly.type
_entity_poly.pdbx_seq_one_letter_code
_entity_poly.pdbx_strand_id
1 'polypeptide(L)'
;MLFATGNHDYGYQQGQFVKHVTQRPMNYFQKINNLFFFSVYIQHRLENDAFEFLSQNSFKAVSAEHVFISVHFPPYATGKYGANKTLSLKMENFIDSHPQLKIRAVFSGHNHNFAAFRRNNLMYFINGVGGGSLHPVYDQSEMGGRVWKTESLHGPQEVIVGDDASYGYQYHLDSWLKYTRTEVEFQSDKIVYSVRDLDADSILTTYEQQFN
;
A
#
# COMPACT_ATOMS: atom_id res chain seq x y z
N MET A 1 -13.99 7.09 8.82
CA MET A 1 -12.95 7.22 7.77
C MET A 1 -11.59 6.99 8.42
N LEU A 2 -10.79 6.09 7.86
CA LEU A 2 -9.38 5.95 8.19
C LEU A 2 -8.59 6.80 7.19
N PHE A 3 -7.58 7.50 7.68
CA PHE A 3 -6.73 8.41 6.91
C PHE A 3 -5.26 8.05 7.11
N ALA A 4 -4.48 7.94 6.04
CA ALA A 4 -3.03 7.81 6.10
C ALA A 4 -2.40 9.07 5.51
N THR A 5 -1.58 9.76 6.30
CA THR A 5 -0.92 11.00 5.89
C THR A 5 0.01 10.75 4.70
N GLY A 6 -0.11 11.58 3.66
CA GLY A 6 0.79 11.61 2.51
C GLY A 6 1.74 12.79 2.49
N ASN A 7 2.63 12.82 1.49
CA ASN A 7 3.62 13.89 1.33
C ASN A 7 2.97 15.26 1.07
N HIS A 8 1.81 15.30 0.42
CA HIS A 8 1.06 16.53 0.18
C HIS A 8 0.42 17.07 1.47
N ASP A 9 -0.02 16.18 2.35
CA ASP A 9 -0.56 16.56 3.66
C ASP A 9 0.53 17.11 4.57
N TYR A 10 1.71 16.47 4.60
CA TYR A 10 2.83 16.95 5.41
C TYR A 10 3.41 18.26 4.86
N GLY A 11 3.51 18.40 3.53
CA GLY A 11 3.94 19.65 2.90
C GLY A 11 3.05 20.84 3.30
N TYR A 12 1.76 20.60 3.50
CA TYR A 12 0.83 21.62 4.00
C TYR A 12 0.88 21.72 5.53
N GLN A 13 1.53 22.77 6.03
CA GLN A 13 1.62 23.06 7.46
C GLN A 13 2.12 21.86 8.29
N GLN A 14 3.06 21.05 7.80
CA GLN A 14 3.63 19.91 8.55
C GLN A 14 2.56 18.88 8.99
N GLY A 15 1.54 18.64 8.17
CA GLY A 15 0.49 17.66 8.48
C GLY A 15 -0.56 18.15 9.47
N GLN A 16 -0.55 19.45 9.82
CA GLN A 16 -1.55 20.02 10.71
C GLN A 16 -2.97 19.84 10.14
N PHE A 17 -3.17 19.91 8.82
CA PHE A 17 -4.49 19.67 8.22
C PHE A 17 -5.09 18.34 8.66
N VAL A 18 -4.32 17.25 8.58
CA VAL A 18 -4.75 15.92 9.01
C VAL A 18 -5.13 15.92 10.48
N LYS A 19 -4.29 16.53 11.33
CA LYS A 19 -4.58 16.65 12.76
C LYS A 19 -5.86 17.45 13.03
N HIS A 20 -6.10 18.54 12.31
CA HIS A 20 -7.28 19.38 12.49
C HIS A 20 -8.57 18.68 12.04
N VAL A 21 -8.54 17.97 10.91
CA VAL A 21 -9.71 17.27 10.36
C VAL A 21 -10.00 15.97 11.09
N THR A 22 -8.98 15.17 11.38
CA THR A 22 -9.15 13.83 11.95
C THR A 22 -9.05 13.80 13.47
N GLN A 23 -8.52 14.85 14.10
CA GLN A 23 -8.16 14.90 15.52
C GLN A 23 -7.19 13.78 15.94
N ARG A 24 -6.41 13.24 15.00
CA ARG A 24 -5.46 12.15 15.24
C ARG A 24 -4.02 12.56 14.96
N PRO A 25 -3.03 11.92 15.62
CA PRO A 25 -1.63 12.02 15.20
C PRO A 25 -1.43 11.37 13.82
N MET A 26 -0.29 11.63 13.17
CA MET A 26 0.04 11.05 11.86
C MET A 26 0.20 9.53 11.91
N ASN A 27 0.73 9.01 13.01
CA ASN A 27 0.79 7.58 13.31
C ASN A 27 -0.27 7.25 14.34
N TYR A 28 -1.24 6.40 14.00
CA TYR A 28 -2.26 5.94 14.93
C TYR A 28 -2.71 4.52 14.59
N PHE A 29 -3.50 3.92 15.47
CA PHE A 29 -4.22 2.70 15.17
C PHE A 29 -5.70 2.86 15.50
N GLN A 30 -6.53 2.03 14.88
CA GLN A 30 -7.94 1.94 15.19
C GLN A 30 -8.40 0.48 15.14
N LYS A 31 -9.14 0.07 16.17
CA LYS A 31 -9.87 -1.19 16.18
C LYS A 31 -11.30 -0.95 15.70
N ILE A 32 -11.78 -1.81 14.80
CA ILE A 32 -13.16 -1.83 14.32
C ILE A 32 -13.63 -3.27 14.40
N ASN A 33 -14.45 -3.59 15.40
CA ASN A 33 -14.83 -4.98 15.72
C ASN A 33 -13.57 -5.88 15.86
N ASN A 34 -13.46 -6.93 15.05
CA ASN A 34 -12.32 -7.84 15.05
C ASN A 34 -11.16 -7.40 14.13
N LEU A 35 -11.30 -6.26 13.47
CA LEU A 35 -10.31 -5.69 12.56
C LEU A 35 -9.43 -4.69 13.31
N PHE A 36 -8.15 -4.65 12.95
CA PHE A 36 -7.20 -3.67 13.47
C PHE A 36 -6.45 -3.00 12.33
N PHE A 37 -6.41 -1.68 12.36
CA PHE A 37 -5.76 -0.87 11.34
C PHE A 37 -4.63 -0.07 11.98
N PHE A 38 -3.41 -0.23 11.47
CA PHE A 38 -2.34 0.74 11.66
C PHE A 38 -2.38 1.75 10.52
N SER A 39 -2.36 3.04 10.82
CA SER A 39 -2.14 4.10 9.84
C SER A 39 -0.84 4.79 10.20
N VAL A 40 0.14 4.69 9.30
CA VAL A 40 1.51 5.15 9.55
C VAL A 40 1.96 6.09 8.45
N TYR A 41 2.69 7.12 8.87
CA TYR A 41 3.31 8.10 8.01
C TYR A 41 4.79 7.80 7.89
N ILE A 42 5.21 7.46 6.67
CA ILE A 42 6.60 7.16 6.35
C ILE A 42 7.06 8.18 5.30
N GLN A 43 7.94 9.11 5.66
CA GLN A 43 8.64 9.96 4.70
C GLN A 43 10.07 10.19 5.19
N HIS A 44 11.06 9.95 4.31
CA HIS A 44 12.52 10.12 4.45
C HIS A 44 13.13 10.17 5.88
N ARG A 45 12.81 11.20 6.69
CA ARG A 45 13.39 11.40 8.03
C ARG A 45 12.60 10.77 9.18
N LEU A 46 11.35 10.38 8.94
CA LEU A 46 10.41 9.88 9.96
C LEU A 46 10.08 8.39 9.79
N GLU A 47 10.83 7.69 8.93
CA GLU A 47 10.65 6.26 8.72
C GLU A 47 10.87 5.46 10.01
N ASN A 48 11.88 5.82 10.80
CA ASN A 48 12.18 5.14 12.06
C ASN A 48 11.04 5.31 13.07
N ASP A 49 10.46 6.52 13.18
CA ASP A 49 9.33 6.80 14.07
C ASP A 49 8.11 5.94 13.75
N ALA A 50 7.85 5.66 12.46
CA ALA A 50 6.75 4.79 12.05
C ALA A 50 6.98 3.33 12.46
N PHE A 51 8.18 2.79 12.24
CA PHE A 51 8.51 1.41 12.63
C PHE A 51 8.64 1.23 14.14
N GLU A 52 9.10 2.26 14.85
CA GLU A 52 9.08 2.28 16.32
C GLU A 52 7.64 2.29 16.82
N PHE A 53 6.77 3.12 16.25
CA PHE A 53 5.34 3.15 16.58
C PHE A 53 4.68 1.78 16.35
N LEU A 54 4.91 1.15 15.20
CA LEU A 54 4.40 -0.18 14.89
C LEU A 54 4.89 -1.21 15.92
N SER A 55 6.18 -1.22 16.23
CA SER A 55 6.78 -2.16 17.18
C SER A 55 6.23 -1.97 18.59
N GLN A 56 6.13 -0.72 19.06
CA GLN A 56 5.62 -0.38 20.38
C GLN A 56 4.12 -0.67 20.53
N ASN A 57 3.34 -0.69 19.44
CA ASN A 57 1.88 -0.87 19.52
C ASN A 57 1.41 -2.23 18.96
N SER A 58 2.31 -3.06 18.45
CA SER A 58 2.01 -4.39 17.90
C SER A 58 1.20 -5.26 18.87
N PHE A 59 1.56 -5.24 20.16
CA PHE A 59 0.89 -6.03 21.21
C PHE A 59 -0.62 -5.76 21.29
N LYS A 60 -1.08 -4.56 20.89
CA LYS A 60 -2.50 -4.18 20.91
C LYS A 60 -3.33 -4.88 19.82
N ALA A 61 -2.66 -5.40 18.79
CA ALA A 61 -3.28 -6.05 17.64
C ALA A 61 -3.24 -7.57 17.71
N VAL A 62 -2.57 -8.17 18.72
CA VAL A 62 -2.39 -9.64 18.83
C VAL A 62 -3.71 -10.40 18.93
N SER A 63 -4.74 -9.80 19.54
CA SER A 63 -6.08 -10.39 19.64
C SER A 63 -7.00 -10.08 18.45
N ALA A 64 -6.53 -9.31 17.46
CA ALA A 64 -7.30 -9.03 16.26
C ALA A 64 -7.34 -10.27 15.35
N GLU A 65 -8.43 -10.40 14.62
CA GLU A 65 -8.60 -11.47 13.64
C GLU A 65 -7.86 -11.15 12.34
N HIS A 66 -7.88 -9.88 11.96
CA HIS A 66 -7.21 -9.34 10.78
C HIS A 66 -6.56 -8.00 11.10
N VAL A 67 -5.30 -7.86 10.71
CA VAL A 67 -4.54 -6.61 10.84
C VAL A 67 -4.22 -6.06 9.46
N PHE A 68 -4.39 -4.74 9.31
CA PHE A 68 -4.10 -4.01 8.09
C PHE A 68 -3.16 -2.85 8.39
N ILE A 69 -2.28 -2.54 7.44
CA ILE A 69 -1.40 -1.39 7.51
C ILE A 69 -1.77 -0.43 6.37
N SER A 70 -1.99 0.83 6.69
CA SER A 70 -2.19 1.91 5.73
C SER A 70 -0.99 2.85 5.78
N VAL A 71 -0.32 3.06 4.65
CA VAL A 71 0.89 3.87 4.54
C VAL A 71 0.90 4.60 3.20
N HIS A 72 1.28 5.87 3.14
CA HIS A 72 1.25 6.59 1.85
C HIS A 72 2.27 6.06 0.85
N PHE A 73 3.53 5.91 1.27
CA PHE A 73 4.59 5.43 0.40
C PHE A 73 4.56 3.89 0.31
N PRO A 74 4.45 3.33 -0.90
CA PRO A 74 4.29 1.91 -1.08
C PRO A 74 5.61 1.17 -0.85
N PRO A 75 5.59 -0.03 -0.24
CA PRO A 75 6.74 -0.93 -0.23
C PRO A 75 7.13 -1.32 -1.67
N TYR A 76 6.21 -1.88 -2.45
CA TYR A 76 6.43 -2.26 -3.84
C TYR A 76 5.65 -1.33 -4.77
N ALA A 77 6.19 -0.98 -5.94
CA ALA A 77 5.45 -0.20 -6.92
C ALA A 77 5.97 -0.32 -8.35
N THR A 78 5.04 -0.33 -9.30
CA THR A 78 5.30 -0.32 -10.75
C THR A 78 5.19 1.08 -11.37
N GLY A 79 4.71 2.09 -10.61
CA GLY A 79 4.49 3.45 -11.10
C GLY A 79 5.73 4.32 -11.20
N LYS A 80 5.53 5.61 -11.53
CA LYS A 80 6.58 6.63 -11.72
C LYS A 80 7.69 6.60 -10.67
N TYR A 81 7.33 6.68 -9.40
CA TYR A 81 8.29 6.77 -8.31
C TYR A 81 8.91 5.42 -7.93
N GLY A 82 8.32 4.32 -8.42
CA GLY A 82 8.76 2.95 -8.12
C GLY A 82 8.79 2.63 -6.63
N ALA A 83 9.41 1.50 -6.29
CA ALA A 83 9.60 1.06 -4.92
C ALA A 83 10.72 1.85 -4.23
N ASN A 84 10.68 1.86 -2.90
CA ASN A 84 11.86 2.17 -2.10
C ASN A 84 12.32 0.86 -1.43
N LYS A 85 13.46 0.32 -1.87
CA LYS A 85 13.97 -0.97 -1.39
C LYS A 85 14.26 -0.98 0.11
N THR A 86 14.81 0.09 0.68
CA THR A 86 15.04 0.19 2.13
C THR A 86 13.73 0.09 2.90
N LEU A 87 12.72 0.86 2.48
CA LEU A 87 11.38 0.80 3.07
C LEU A 87 10.76 -0.59 2.93
N SER A 88 10.90 -1.20 1.75
CA SER A 88 10.41 -2.54 1.47
C SER A 88 10.99 -3.56 2.46
N LEU A 89 12.31 -3.56 2.61
CA LEU A 89 13.02 -4.45 3.52
C LEU A 89 12.63 -4.21 4.98
N LYS A 90 12.45 -2.96 5.42
CA LYS A 90 11.98 -2.68 6.79
C LYS A 90 10.55 -3.17 7.02
N MET A 91 9.66 -2.97 6.04
CA MET A 91 8.28 -3.44 6.10
C MET A 91 8.23 -4.97 6.14
N GLU A 92 8.97 -5.64 5.26
CA GLU A 92 9.13 -7.10 5.26
C GLU A 92 9.66 -7.62 6.60
N ASN A 93 10.75 -7.04 7.11
CA ASN A 93 11.32 -7.43 8.39
C ASN A 93 10.34 -7.24 9.55
N PHE A 94 9.57 -6.15 9.56
CA PHE A 94 8.55 -5.93 10.59
C PHE A 94 7.47 -7.01 10.54
N ILE A 95 6.93 -7.30 9.36
CA ILE A 95 5.87 -8.31 9.18
C ILE A 95 6.40 -9.70 9.53
N ASP A 96 7.57 -10.08 9.00
CA ASP A 96 8.14 -11.41 9.18
C ASP A 96 8.56 -11.68 10.65
N SER A 97 8.93 -10.62 11.40
CA SER A 97 9.21 -10.71 12.84
C SER A 97 7.96 -10.71 13.73
N HIS A 98 6.77 -10.49 13.17
CA HIS A 98 5.51 -10.42 13.90
C HIS A 98 4.42 -11.35 13.31
N PRO A 99 4.70 -12.67 13.14
CA PRO A 99 3.76 -13.60 12.52
C PRO A 99 2.42 -13.72 13.27
N GLN A 100 2.41 -13.44 14.58
CA GLN A 100 1.21 -13.43 15.42
C GLN A 100 0.21 -12.33 15.07
N LEU A 101 0.62 -11.26 14.37
CA LEU A 101 -0.25 -10.11 14.10
C LEU A 101 -1.25 -10.37 12.97
N LYS A 102 -1.29 -11.55 12.32
CA LYS A 102 -2.27 -11.87 11.26
C LYS A 102 -2.45 -10.71 10.25
N ILE A 103 -1.34 -10.12 9.81
CA ILE A 103 -1.36 -9.00 8.86
C ILE A 103 -1.85 -9.54 7.52
N ARG A 104 -2.91 -8.93 6.97
CA ARG A 104 -3.61 -9.40 5.75
C ARG A 104 -3.32 -8.55 4.53
N ALA A 105 -3.23 -7.24 4.70
CA ALA A 105 -2.82 -6.37 3.61
C ALA A 105 -2.11 -5.09 4.08
N VAL A 106 -1.27 -4.58 3.19
CA VAL A 106 -0.73 -3.21 3.24
C VAL A 106 -1.39 -2.39 2.13
N PHE A 107 -2.10 -1.34 2.50
CA PHE A 107 -2.70 -0.39 1.58
C PHE A 107 -1.84 0.86 1.49
N SER A 108 -1.60 1.31 0.26
CA SER A 108 -0.75 2.45 0.01
C SER A 108 -1.19 3.31 -1.17
N GLY A 109 -0.48 4.42 -1.39
CA GLY A 109 -0.77 5.37 -2.46
C GLY A 109 0.53 5.87 -3.10
N HIS A 110 0.67 7.20 -3.17
CA HIS A 110 1.82 7.94 -3.72
C HIS A 110 2.08 7.76 -5.22
N ASN A 111 2.15 6.54 -5.73
CA ASN A 111 2.17 6.28 -7.16
C ASN A 111 0.74 6.37 -7.71
N HIS A 112 0.47 7.33 -8.60
CA HIS A 112 -0.86 7.56 -9.18
C HIS A 112 -1.18 6.55 -10.29
N ASN A 113 -1.18 5.28 -9.92
CA ASN A 113 -1.71 4.14 -10.65
C ASN A 113 -2.28 3.13 -9.63
N PHE A 114 -3.00 2.13 -10.12
CA PHE A 114 -3.25 0.94 -9.33
C PHE A 114 -2.09 -0.04 -9.47
N ALA A 115 -1.72 -0.71 -8.38
CA ALA A 115 -0.90 -1.91 -8.42
C ALA A 115 -1.25 -2.87 -7.29
N ALA A 116 -1.15 -4.17 -7.55
CA ALA A 116 -1.28 -5.24 -6.56
C ALA A 116 -0.05 -6.15 -6.59
N PHE A 117 0.36 -6.57 -5.39
CA PHE A 117 1.45 -7.53 -5.20
C PHE A 117 1.07 -8.56 -4.14
N ARG A 118 1.68 -9.73 -4.21
CA ARG A 118 1.52 -10.78 -3.21
C ARG A 118 2.87 -11.39 -2.86
N ARG A 119 3.24 -11.26 -1.59
CA ARG A 119 4.40 -11.94 -0.99
C ARG A 119 3.87 -12.84 0.12
N ASN A 120 4.10 -14.15 0.00
CA ASN A 120 3.49 -15.15 0.86
C ASN A 120 1.95 -15.03 0.85
N ASN A 121 1.30 -15.09 2.02
CA ASN A 121 -0.14 -14.87 2.16
C ASN A 121 -0.48 -13.41 2.51
N LEU A 122 0.31 -12.42 2.07
CA LEU A 122 0.07 -10.99 2.33
C LEU A 122 -0.13 -10.23 1.02
N MET A 123 -1.18 -9.39 0.98
CA MET A 123 -1.46 -8.51 -0.14
C MET A 123 -0.84 -7.13 0.06
N TYR A 124 -0.34 -6.54 -1.01
CA TYR A 124 0.07 -5.13 -1.03
C TYR A 124 -0.70 -4.45 -2.16
N PHE A 125 -1.34 -3.33 -1.84
CA PHE A 125 -2.10 -2.56 -2.82
C PHE A 125 -1.59 -1.13 -2.88
N ILE A 126 -1.50 -0.61 -4.08
CA ILE A 126 -1.39 0.82 -4.37
C ILE A 126 -2.74 1.27 -4.92
N ASN A 127 -3.37 2.19 -4.19
CA ASN A 127 -4.59 2.88 -4.55
C ASN A 127 -4.31 4.40 -4.65
N GLY A 128 -3.29 4.80 -5.40
CA GLY A 128 -2.80 6.18 -5.43
C GLY A 128 -3.59 7.12 -6.35
N VAL A 129 -4.75 6.68 -6.83
CA VAL A 129 -5.54 7.37 -7.87
C VAL A 129 -6.78 8.09 -7.32
N GLY A 130 -6.95 8.19 -6.02
CA GLY A 130 -8.15 8.77 -5.38
C GLY A 130 -8.33 10.30 -5.50
N GLY A 131 -7.65 11.01 -6.41
CA GLY A 131 -7.81 12.46 -6.58
C GLY A 131 -6.67 13.22 -7.26
N GLY A 132 -5.54 12.57 -7.58
CA GLY A 132 -4.46 13.15 -8.38
C GLY A 132 -4.56 12.80 -9.86
N SER A 133 -3.81 13.50 -10.72
CA SER A 133 -3.64 13.10 -12.12
C SER A 133 -2.84 11.79 -12.22
N LEU A 134 -3.27 10.89 -13.10
CA LEU A 134 -2.53 9.64 -13.38
C LEU A 134 -1.09 9.94 -13.78
N HIS A 135 -0.14 9.12 -13.30
CA HIS A 135 1.28 9.31 -13.61
C HIS A 135 1.62 8.87 -15.03
N PRO A 136 2.62 9.50 -15.68
CA PRO A 136 3.01 9.19 -17.06
C PRO A 136 3.84 7.90 -17.15
N VAL A 137 3.23 6.74 -16.89
CA VAL A 137 3.92 5.43 -16.88
C VAL A 137 4.39 4.95 -18.27
N TYR A 138 3.98 5.63 -19.35
CA TYR A 138 4.44 5.40 -20.71
C TYR A 138 5.61 6.30 -21.13
N ASP A 139 5.98 7.27 -20.28
CA ASP A 139 7.07 8.19 -20.60
C ASP A 139 8.42 7.57 -20.19
N GLN A 140 9.20 7.18 -21.20
CA GLN A 140 10.53 6.61 -21.05
C GLN A 140 11.50 7.53 -20.28
N SER A 141 11.34 8.86 -20.38
CA SER A 141 12.19 9.82 -19.69
C SER A 141 11.90 9.91 -18.19
N GLU A 142 10.66 9.61 -17.79
CA GLU A 142 10.21 9.58 -16.39
C GLU A 142 10.40 8.20 -15.75
N MET A 143 10.18 7.13 -16.53
CA MET A 143 10.19 5.75 -16.04
C MET A 143 11.55 5.05 -16.18
N GLY A 144 12.41 5.51 -17.10
CA GLY A 144 13.64 4.80 -17.45
C GLY A 144 13.34 3.36 -17.89
N GLY A 145 14.15 2.40 -17.44
CA GLY A 145 13.97 0.98 -17.79
C GLY A 145 12.62 0.37 -17.37
N ARG A 146 11.87 1.03 -16.48
CA ARG A 146 10.58 0.57 -15.93
C ARG A 146 9.37 1.00 -16.78
N VAL A 147 9.57 1.58 -17.96
CA VAL A 147 8.47 2.09 -18.80
C VAL A 147 7.42 1.00 -19.06
N TRP A 148 6.15 1.34 -18.92
CA TRP A 148 5.08 0.43 -19.28
C TRP A 148 4.92 0.42 -20.81
N LYS A 149 4.70 -0.77 -21.37
CA LYS A 149 4.50 -0.96 -22.82
C LYS A 149 3.05 -1.22 -23.19
N THR A 150 2.18 -1.34 -22.19
CA THR A 150 0.78 -1.75 -22.31
C THR A 150 -0.08 -1.00 -21.29
N GLU A 151 -1.39 -0.91 -21.54
CA GLU A 151 -2.32 -0.19 -20.65
C GLU A 151 -2.39 -0.76 -19.22
N SER A 152 -2.08 -2.05 -19.10
CA SER A 152 -1.98 -2.78 -17.85
C SER A 152 -0.77 -3.70 -17.84
N LEU A 153 -0.27 -3.98 -16.64
CA LEU A 153 0.75 -5.01 -16.41
C LEU A 153 0.11 -6.18 -15.67
N HIS A 154 0.52 -7.40 -15.99
CA HIS A 154 0.00 -8.62 -15.38
C HIS A 154 1.14 -9.61 -15.08
N GLY A 155 1.00 -10.33 -13.97
CA GLY A 155 1.97 -11.29 -13.45
C GLY A 155 3.28 -10.65 -12.98
N PRO A 156 4.23 -11.46 -12.49
CA PRO A 156 5.56 -10.98 -12.11
C PRO A 156 6.23 -10.18 -13.23
N GLN A 157 6.86 -9.07 -12.87
CA GLN A 157 7.60 -8.22 -13.79
C GLN A 157 9.11 -8.49 -13.66
N GLU A 158 9.89 -8.08 -14.66
CA GLU A 158 11.34 -8.24 -14.65
C GLU A 158 12.01 -7.29 -13.65
N VAL A 159 12.73 -7.84 -12.67
CA VAL A 159 13.55 -7.03 -11.76
C VAL A 159 14.74 -6.49 -12.55
N ILE A 160 14.90 -5.16 -12.57
CA ILE A 160 15.94 -4.48 -13.32
C ILE A 160 17.20 -4.40 -12.44
N VAL A 161 18.28 -5.04 -12.89
CA VAL A 161 19.55 -5.06 -12.15
C VAL A 161 20.10 -3.64 -11.99
N GLY A 162 20.36 -3.25 -10.75
CA GLY A 162 20.87 -1.91 -10.41
C GLY A 162 19.79 -0.85 -10.23
N ASP A 163 18.51 -1.18 -10.43
CA ASP A 163 17.39 -0.27 -10.17
C ASP A 163 16.57 -0.75 -8.95
N ASP A 164 16.87 -0.16 -7.79
CA ASP A 164 16.14 -0.43 -6.55
C ASP A 164 14.64 -0.08 -6.64
N ALA A 165 14.23 0.76 -7.59
CA ALA A 165 12.82 1.11 -7.82
C ALA A 165 12.01 -0.04 -8.44
N SER A 166 12.68 -1.07 -8.98
CA SER A 166 12.07 -2.32 -9.46
C SER A 166 11.92 -3.39 -8.37
N TYR A 167 12.31 -3.10 -7.12
CA TYR A 167 12.18 -4.06 -6.03
C TYR A 167 10.72 -4.49 -5.80
N GLY A 168 10.51 -5.81 -5.70
CA GLY A 168 9.17 -6.40 -5.52
C GLY A 168 8.45 -6.74 -6.82
N TYR A 169 9.05 -6.49 -8.00
CA TYR A 169 8.47 -6.85 -9.30
C TYR A 169 8.19 -8.35 -9.41
N GLN A 170 8.99 -9.20 -8.78
CA GLN A 170 8.75 -10.65 -8.71
C GLN A 170 7.46 -11.04 -7.97
N TYR A 171 6.90 -10.13 -7.15
CA TYR A 171 5.66 -10.32 -6.40
C TYR A 171 4.45 -9.65 -7.06
N HIS A 172 4.65 -8.96 -8.18
CA HIS A 172 3.61 -8.20 -8.86
C HIS A 172 2.51 -9.14 -9.38
N LEU A 173 1.26 -8.71 -9.22
CA LEU A 173 0.08 -9.37 -9.76
C LEU A 173 -0.49 -8.57 -10.93
N ASP A 174 -0.95 -7.36 -10.68
CA ASP A 174 -1.56 -6.52 -11.69
C ASP A 174 -1.31 -5.03 -11.43
N SER A 175 -1.23 -4.25 -12.50
CA SER A 175 -1.24 -2.79 -12.43
C SER A 175 -2.10 -2.22 -13.55
N TRP A 176 -2.84 -1.15 -13.24
CA TRP A 176 -3.64 -0.40 -14.22
C TRP A 176 -3.39 1.10 -14.09
N LEU A 177 -3.32 1.79 -15.22
CA LEU A 177 -3.33 3.25 -15.26
C LEU A 177 -4.77 3.77 -15.37
N LYS A 178 -5.55 3.57 -14.30
CA LYS A 178 -6.98 3.92 -14.22
C LYS A 178 -7.30 4.53 -12.87
N TYR A 179 -8.39 5.29 -12.80
CA TYR A 179 -9.00 5.67 -11.53
C TYR A 179 -9.67 4.45 -10.93
N THR A 180 -9.21 3.99 -9.77
CA THR A 180 -9.67 2.75 -9.14
C THR A 180 -9.94 2.90 -7.66
N ARG A 181 -10.76 2.01 -7.12
CA ARG A 181 -10.81 1.73 -5.68
C ARG A 181 -10.71 0.22 -5.41
N THR A 182 -10.15 -0.15 -4.26
CA THR A 182 -10.23 -1.51 -3.74
C THR A 182 -11.37 -1.61 -2.72
N GLU A 183 -12.29 -2.52 -2.97
CA GLU A 183 -13.35 -2.94 -2.05
C GLU A 183 -12.87 -4.20 -1.31
N VAL A 184 -13.09 -4.26 0.00
CA VAL A 184 -12.64 -5.37 0.85
C VAL A 184 -13.84 -6.01 1.51
N GLU A 185 -14.07 -7.28 1.24
CA GLU A 185 -15.15 -8.08 1.81
C GLU A 185 -14.58 -9.21 2.65
N PHE A 186 -15.14 -9.39 3.85
CA PHE A 186 -14.76 -10.46 4.77
C PHE A 186 -15.80 -11.56 4.71
N GLN A 187 -15.35 -12.77 4.41
CA GLN A 187 -16.15 -13.99 4.46
C GLN A 187 -15.62 -14.88 5.60
N SER A 188 -16.27 -16.02 5.85
CA SER A 188 -15.94 -16.88 7.00
C SER A 188 -14.53 -17.48 6.95
N ASP A 189 -13.99 -17.69 5.75
CA ASP A 189 -12.72 -18.39 5.49
C ASP A 189 -11.76 -17.60 4.58
N LYS A 190 -12.22 -16.48 4.01
CA LYS A 190 -11.42 -15.67 3.09
C LYS A 190 -11.73 -14.19 3.12
N ILE A 191 -10.75 -13.40 2.70
CA ILE A 191 -10.92 -11.98 2.37
C ILE A 191 -10.94 -11.86 0.85
N VAL A 192 -11.92 -11.14 0.33
CA VAL A 192 -12.08 -10.84 -1.09
C VAL A 192 -11.75 -9.37 -1.32
N TYR A 193 -10.78 -9.10 -2.19
CA TYR A 193 -10.37 -7.76 -2.59
C TYR A 193 -10.82 -7.52 -4.04
N SER A 194 -11.83 -6.69 -4.25
CA SER A 194 -12.32 -6.34 -5.59
C SER A 194 -11.77 -4.99 -6.02
N VAL A 195 -11.11 -4.93 -7.16
CA VAL A 195 -10.58 -3.69 -7.74
C VAL A 195 -11.58 -3.20 -8.76
N ARG A 196 -12.10 -1.99 -8.57
CA ARG A 196 -13.13 -1.39 -9.42
C ARG A 196 -12.57 -0.20 -10.18
N ASP A 197 -12.83 -0.14 -11.48
CA ASP A 197 -12.66 1.05 -12.32
C ASP A 197 -13.75 2.08 -11.94
N LEU A 198 -13.34 3.27 -11.53
CA LEU A 198 -14.24 4.33 -11.10
C LEU A 198 -14.96 5.02 -12.28
N ASP A 199 -14.37 4.99 -13.47
CA ASP A 199 -14.95 5.62 -14.65
C ASP A 199 -16.01 4.71 -15.29
N ALA A 200 -15.71 3.41 -15.35
CA ALA A 200 -16.59 2.40 -15.95
C ALA A 200 -17.57 1.74 -14.96
N ASP A 201 -17.38 1.94 -13.65
CA ASP A 201 -18.08 1.24 -12.56
C ASP A 201 -18.07 -0.29 -12.70
N SER A 202 -16.96 -0.84 -13.20
CA SER A 202 -16.78 -2.28 -13.43
C SER A 202 -15.67 -2.86 -12.56
N ILE A 203 -15.83 -4.10 -12.12
CA ILE A 203 -14.75 -4.85 -11.46
C ILE A 203 -13.69 -5.19 -12.52
N LEU A 204 -12.46 -4.72 -12.30
CA LEU A 204 -11.29 -5.05 -13.11
C LEU A 204 -10.72 -6.42 -12.76
N THR A 205 -10.66 -6.71 -11.45
CA THR A 205 -10.15 -7.99 -10.94
C THR A 205 -10.63 -8.23 -9.50
N THR A 206 -10.50 -9.47 -9.06
CA THR A 206 -10.75 -9.89 -7.69
C THR A 206 -9.62 -10.77 -7.19
N TYR A 207 -9.15 -10.51 -5.97
CA TYR A 207 -8.18 -11.36 -5.28
C TYR A 207 -8.83 -12.02 -4.07
N GLU A 208 -8.67 -13.34 -3.97
CA GLU A 208 -9.05 -14.07 -2.78
C GLU A 208 -7.82 -14.37 -1.93
N GLN A 209 -7.96 -14.18 -0.62
CA GLN A 209 -6.96 -14.49 0.39
C GLN A 209 -7.60 -15.37 1.45
N GLN A 210 -7.28 -16.66 1.38
CA GLN A 210 -7.72 -17.64 2.38
C GLN A 210 -7.03 -17.37 3.72
N PHE A 211 -7.79 -17.52 4.81
CA PHE A 211 -7.25 -17.50 6.16
C PHE A 211 -7.81 -18.67 6.97
N ASN A 212 -6.90 -19.47 7.51
CA ASN A 212 -7.21 -20.50 8.52
C ASN A 212 -6.89 -19.97 9.91
#